data_AF-A0A699XA85-F1
#
_entry.id   AF-A0A699XA85-F1
#
_cell.length_a   1.000
_cell.length_b   1.000
_cell.length_c   1.000
_cell.angle_alpha   90.00
_cell.angle_beta   90.00
_cell.angle_gamma   90.00
#
_symmetry.space_group_name_H-M   'P 1'
#
loop_
_entity.id
_entity.type
_entity.pdbx_description
1 polymer ?
#
loop_
_entity_poly.entity_id
_entity_poly.type
_entity_poly.pdbx_seq_one_letter_code
_entity_poly.pdbx_strand_id
1 'polypeptide(L)'
;RNRNFLLGILAAVVLAVGGFFGYNYWKGQQDSQAQAAMFRAVDNWEADSLKPALQGDGKLPGLNRVASEYSSTKAGNLANFYAGVALLK
;
A
#
# COMPACT_ATOMS: atom_id res chain seq x y z
N ARG A 1 3.54 13.70 44.85
CA ARG A 1 2.92 12.35 44.77
C ARG A 1 2.40 11.98 43.37
N ASN A 2 2.28 12.91 42.41
CA ASN A 2 1.80 12.63 41.04
C ASN A 2 2.91 12.56 39.97
N ARG A 3 4.18 12.75 40.33
CA ARG A 3 5.29 12.81 39.36
C ARG A 3 5.45 11.51 38.56
N ASN A 4 5.36 10.35 39.21
CA ASN A 4 5.52 9.06 38.53
C ASN A 4 4.34 8.73 37.61
N PHE A 5 3.13 9.15 37.98
CA PHE A 5 1.93 9.00 37.15
C PHE A 5 1.99 9.91 35.91
N LEU A 6 2.37 11.18 36.10
CA LEU A 6 2.56 12.14 35.01
C LEU A 6 3.69 11.71 34.06
N LEU A 7 4.80 11.17 34.59
CA LEU A 7 5.87 10.60 33.76
C LEU A 7 5.40 9.37 32.98
N GLY A 8 4.58 8.51 33.58
CA GLY A 8 3.99 7.36 32.89
C GLY A 8 3.09 7.78 31.73
N ILE A 9 2.22 8.78 31.94
CA ILE A 9 1.38 9.34 30.87
C ILE A 9 2.25 9.95 29.77
N LEU A 10 3.26 10.75 30.13
CA LEU A 10 4.15 11.37 29.15
C LEU A 10 4.86 10.31 28.29
N ALA A 11 5.37 9.24 28.91
CA ALA A 11 6.01 8.14 28.19
C ALA A 11 5.02 7.44 27.22
N ALA A 12 3.79 7.18 27.67
CA ALA A 12 2.76 6.58 26.83
C ALA A 12 2.41 7.47 25.62
N VAL A 13 2.29 8.79 25.82
CA VAL A 13 2.04 9.75 24.73
C VAL A 13 3.19 9.76 23.74
N VAL A 14 4.44 9.79 24.20
CA VAL A 14 5.63 9.76 23.33
C VAL A 14 5.66 8.47 22.49
N LEU A 15 5.38 7.31 23.11
CA LEU A 15 5.31 6.04 22.40
C LEU A 15 4.17 6.01 21.36
N ALA A 16 2.99 6.53 21.71
CA ALA A 16 1.86 6.60 20.79
C ALA A 16 2.17 7.50 19.58
N VAL A 17 2.74 8.68 19.82
CA VAL A 17 3.12 9.63 18.75
C VAL A 17 4.22 9.03 17.88
N GLY A 18 5.29 8.50 18.50
CA GLY A 18 6.39 7.87 17.76
C GLY A 18 5.93 6.67 16.93
N GLY A 19 5.08 5.81 17.50
CA GLY A 19 4.46 4.68 16.80
C GLY A 19 3.59 5.13 15.61
N PHE A 20 2.77 6.16 15.79
CA PHE A 20 1.93 6.71 14.72
C PHE A 20 2.76 7.25 13.55
N PHE A 21 3.77 8.08 13.81
CA PHE A 21 4.62 8.63 12.75
C PHE A 21 5.46 7.54 12.06
N GLY A 22 6.02 6.61 12.83
CA GLY A 22 6.77 5.48 12.28
C GLY A 22 5.92 4.61 11.35
N TYR A 23 4.69 4.29 11.77
CA TYR A 23 3.75 3.54 10.94
C TYR A 23 3.36 4.30 9.66
N ASN A 24 3.08 5.60 9.75
CA ASN A 24 2.74 6.41 8.58
C ASN A 24 3.91 6.52 7.60
N TYR A 25 5.14 6.66 8.09
CA TYR A 25 6.33 6.70 7.23
C TYR A 25 6.53 5.38 6.49
N TRP A 26 6.45 4.24 7.20
CA TRP A 26 6.54 2.91 6.59
C TRP A 26 5.44 2.67 5.55
N LYS A 27 4.19 3.04 5.87
CA LYS A 27 3.06 2.94 4.94
C LYS A 27 3.24 3.82 3.70
N GLY A 28 3.80 5.02 3.85
CA GLY A 28 4.12 5.90 2.72
C GLY A 28 5.19 5.31 1.79
N GLN A 29 6.23 4.69 2.35
CA GLN A 29 7.24 3.96 1.57
C GLN A 29 6.61 2.79 0.80
N GLN A 30 5.71 2.04 1.43
CA GLN A 30 4.99 0.97 0.74
C GLN A 30 4.06 1.48 -0.35
N ASP A 31 3.41 2.63 -0.16
CA ASP A 31 2.60 3.24 -1.21
C ASP A 31 3.46 3.59 -2.45
N SER A 32 4.63 4.17 -2.26
CA SER A 32 5.55 4.50 -3.36
C SER A 32 6.05 3.25 -4.09
N GLN A 33 6.36 2.17 -3.34
CA GLN A 33 6.76 0.89 -3.95
C GLN A 33 5.62 0.26 -4.73
N ALA A 34 4.40 0.29 -4.20
CA ALA A 34 3.21 -0.20 -4.87
C ALA A 34 2.93 0.53 -6.19
N GLN A 35 3.06 1.87 -6.21
CA GLN A 35 2.90 2.67 -7.42
C GLN A 35 3.90 2.26 -8.51
N ALA A 36 5.18 2.10 -8.15
CA ALA A 36 6.21 1.64 -9.07
C ALA A 36 5.95 0.22 -9.56
N ALA A 37 5.51 -0.67 -8.67
CA ALA A 37 5.22 -2.08 -8.98
C ALA A 37 4.05 -2.23 -9.94
N MET A 38 2.98 -1.45 -9.79
CA MET A 38 1.80 -1.53 -10.67
C MET A 38 1.96 -0.75 -11.98
N PHE A 39 2.96 0.12 -12.13
CA PHE A 39 3.09 0.98 -13.31
C PHE A 39 2.97 0.22 -14.63
N ARG A 40 3.74 -0.87 -14.80
CA ARG A 40 3.67 -1.72 -16.00
C ARG A 40 2.36 -2.48 -16.14
N ALA A 41 1.72 -2.82 -15.02
CA ALA A 41 0.43 -3.47 -15.03
C ALA A 41 -0.68 -2.51 -15.51
N VAL A 42 -0.59 -1.23 -15.13
CA VAL A 42 -1.47 -0.16 -15.62
C VAL A 42 -1.22 0.12 -17.11
N ASP A 43 0.03 0.21 -17.56
CA ASP A 43 0.35 0.34 -19.01
C ASP A 43 -0.34 -0.77 -19.83
N ASN A 44 -0.25 -2.02 -19.37
CA ASN A 44 -0.93 -3.15 -20.01
C ASN A 44 -2.46 -3.03 -19.95
N TRP A 45 -3.01 -2.54 -18.84
CA TRP A 45 -4.45 -2.36 -18.68
C TRP A 45 -5.00 -1.29 -19.64
N GLU A 46 -4.26 -0.20 -19.83
CA GLU A 46 -4.58 0.88 -20.77
C GLU A 46 -4.50 0.42 -22.22
N ALA A 47 -3.59 -0.51 -22.52
CA ALA A 47 -3.47 -1.15 -23.83
C ALA A 47 -4.48 -2.31 -24.07
N ASP A 48 -5.50 -2.46 -23.21
CA ASP A 48 -6.47 -3.58 -23.22
C ASP A 48 -5.83 -4.98 -23.14
N SER A 49 -4.59 -5.06 -22.69
CA SER A 49 -3.85 -6.30 -22.42
C SER A 49 -4.16 -6.80 -21.01
N LEU A 50 -5.41 -7.23 -20.80
CA LEU A 50 -5.95 -7.45 -19.45
C LEU A 50 -5.32 -8.62 -18.71
N LYS A 51 -4.95 -9.72 -19.39
CA LYS A 51 -4.32 -10.87 -18.74
C LYS A 51 -2.93 -10.51 -18.18
N PRO A 52 -2.01 -9.92 -18.96
CA PRO A 52 -0.75 -9.38 -18.42
C PRO A 52 -0.94 -8.29 -17.38
N ALA A 53 -1.94 -7.41 -17.53
CA ALA A 53 -2.26 -6.41 -16.51
C ALA A 53 -2.62 -7.06 -15.17
N LEU A 54 -3.48 -8.08 -15.17
CA LEU A 54 -3.94 -8.75 -13.96
C LEU A 54 -2.89 -9.65 -13.32
N GLN A 55 -2.21 -10.47 -14.12
CA GLN A 55 -1.34 -11.55 -13.65
C GLN A 55 0.14 -11.16 -13.61
N GLY A 56 0.53 -10.14 -14.38
CA GLY A 56 1.93 -9.82 -14.64
C GLY A 56 2.55 -10.78 -15.67
N ASP A 57 3.87 -10.68 -15.82
CA ASP A 57 4.67 -11.46 -16.77
C ASP A 57 5.65 -12.42 -16.08
N GLY A 58 5.53 -12.58 -14.75
CA GLY A 58 6.40 -13.39 -13.91
C GLY A 58 7.69 -12.68 -13.47
N LYS A 59 8.08 -11.57 -14.11
CA LYS A 59 9.19 -10.71 -13.67
C LYS A 59 8.67 -9.48 -12.94
N LEU A 60 7.59 -8.90 -13.45
CA LEU A 60 6.90 -7.76 -12.90
C LEU A 60 5.53 -8.20 -12.37
N PRO A 61 5.10 -7.66 -11.21
CA PRO A 61 3.81 -8.01 -10.63
C PRO A 61 2.66 -7.43 -11.47
N GLY A 62 1.58 -8.21 -11.59
CA GLY A 62 0.29 -7.71 -12.08
C GLY A 62 -0.51 -7.02 -10.98
N LEU A 63 -1.63 -6.39 -11.37
CA LEU A 63 -2.55 -5.66 -10.48
C LEU A 63 -3.02 -6.51 -9.31
N ASN A 64 -3.29 -7.81 -9.51
CA ASN A 64 -3.72 -8.71 -8.43
C ASN A 64 -2.67 -8.85 -7.33
N ARG A 65 -1.40 -8.99 -7.72
CA ARG A 65 -0.29 -9.11 -6.77
C ARG A 65 -0.11 -7.80 -6.01
N VAL A 66 -0.07 -6.67 -6.71
CA VAL A 66 0.07 -5.36 -6.05
C VAL A 66 -1.08 -5.08 -5.10
N ALA A 67 -2.32 -5.40 -5.49
CA ALA A 67 -3.50 -5.27 -4.64
C ALA A 67 -3.37 -6.08 -3.34
N SER A 68 -2.87 -7.31 -3.41
CA SER A 68 -2.69 -8.17 -2.24
C SER A 68 -1.54 -7.73 -1.32
N GLU A 69 -0.36 -7.47 -1.89
CA GLU A 69 0.87 -7.17 -1.14
C GLU A 69 0.84 -5.77 -0.51
N TYR A 70 0.17 -4.82 -1.16
CA TYR A 70 0.13 -3.43 -0.76
C TYR A 70 -1.28 -2.96 -0.36
N SER A 71 -2.17 -3.88 0.05
CA SER A 71 -3.57 -3.60 0.40
C SER A 71 -3.78 -2.49 1.44
N SER A 72 -2.80 -2.26 2.32
CA SER A 72 -2.85 -1.19 3.31
C SER A 72 -2.58 0.22 2.75
N THR A 73 -2.15 0.32 1.49
CA THR A 73 -1.73 1.56 0.82
C THR A 73 -2.81 2.09 -0.13
N LYS A 74 -2.72 3.36 -0.55
CA LYS A 74 -3.66 3.92 -1.54
C LYS A 74 -3.45 3.28 -2.90
N ALA A 75 -2.20 3.07 -3.29
CA ALA A 75 -1.83 2.45 -4.55
C ALA A 75 -2.26 0.97 -4.64
N GLY A 76 -2.16 0.20 -3.56
CA GLY A 76 -2.72 -1.17 -3.52
C GLY A 76 -4.24 -1.18 -3.67
N ASN A 77 -4.95 -0.23 -3.05
CA ASN A 77 -6.39 -0.09 -3.26
C ASN A 77 -6.74 0.32 -4.69
N LEU A 78 -5.92 1.17 -5.31
CA LEU A 78 -6.06 1.55 -6.71
C LEU A 78 -5.82 0.35 -7.64
N ALA A 79 -4.78 -0.46 -7.38
CA ALA A 79 -4.52 -1.69 -8.12
C ALA A 79 -5.72 -2.66 -8.01
N ASN A 80 -6.32 -2.79 -6.83
CA ASN A 80 -7.51 -3.60 -6.63
C ASN A 80 -8.71 -3.09 -7.45
N PHE A 81 -8.91 -1.77 -7.49
CA PHE A 81 -9.93 -1.16 -8.32
C PHE A 81 -9.70 -1.45 -9.81
N TYR A 82 -8.49 -1.21 -10.33
CA TYR A 82 -8.15 -1.51 -11.73
C TYR A 82 -8.34 -3.00 -12.06
N ALA A 83 -7.97 -3.90 -11.14
CA ALA A 83 -8.18 -5.32 -11.31
C ALA A 83 -9.67 -5.68 -11.41
N GLY A 84 -10.51 -5.10 -10.53
CA GLY A 84 -11.95 -5.26 -10.58
C GLY A 84 -12.56 -4.76 -11.90
N VAL A 85 -12.15 -3.57 -12.37
CA VAL A 85 -12.62 -3.03 -13.65
C VAL A 85 -12.15 -3.88 -14.83
N ALA A 86 -10.92 -4.40 -14.80
CA ALA A 86 -10.41 -5.30 -15.83
C ALA A 86 -11.25 -6.57 -15.98
N LEU A 87 -11.83 -7.08 -14.89
CA LEU A 87 -12.69 -8.26 -14.93
C LEU A 87 -14.09 -7.99 -15.51
N LEU A 88 -14.46 -6.71 -15.67
CA LEU A 88 -15.74 -6.27 -16.23
C LEU A 88 -15.62 -5.76 -17.67
N LYS A 89 -14.39 -5.60 -18.19
CA LYS A 89 -14.12 -5.19 -19.57
C LYS A 89 -14.30 -6.34 -20.55
#